data_AF-A0A7S2DRL9-F1
#
_entry.id   AF-A0A7S2DRL9-F1
#
_cell.length_a   1.000
_cell.length_b   1.000
_cell.length_c   1.000
_cell.angle_alpha   90.00
_cell.angle_beta   90.00
_cell.angle_gamma   90.00
#
_symmetry.space_group_name_H-M   'P 1'
#
loop_
_entity.id
_entity.type
_entity.pdbx_description
1 polymer ?
#
loop_
_entity_poly.entity_id
_entity_poly.type
_entity_poly.pdbx_seq_one_letter_code
_entity_poly.pdbx_strand_id
1 'polypeptide(L)'
;SSAFGRTIPPSLRRFTAHSGAMADTTPTREQPAGEADGAKAAAQKPKRAVSAYWLFSSKVREEITKELKEKSGGKASLGDIAKATTARWASLSEEGKKEFEDKAAEDKKRYAEEFKVYLEASDPAGVLRNKYAHLIPKKPMTPYFAFAQDPAQREKATATLKAAGAETGMKHITSKLAEMWKAASAEDKKPFEEKHKQEQAEFLQKQKEWQATPEFAEIEAAAKKQAEQQKEEAGGQEASTPPKGAKRGRPAKAAAGDEAKTAEQATPTSAAKRPRKSVSAKEEPQVAIDADVLAEASKAGLEAMLRNLAGRPEVVAAGKTSREVFKALQASGGLVNPAKRALVGAAGA
;
A
#
# COMPACT_ATOMS: atom_id res chain seq x y z
N SER A 1 -37.87 78.45 33.52
CA SER A 1 -38.07 77.12 32.93
C SER A 1 -37.02 76.86 31.85
N SER A 2 -36.28 75.77 32.06
CA SER A 2 -35.50 74.91 31.17
C SER A 2 -34.93 75.39 29.82
N ALA A 3 -33.64 75.07 29.69
CA ALA A 3 -32.79 75.06 28.50
C ALA A 3 -33.20 73.99 27.46
N PHE A 4 -32.89 74.24 26.17
CA PHE A 4 -32.52 73.22 25.18
C PHE A 4 -31.83 73.87 23.97
N GLY A 5 -30.69 73.34 23.51
CA GLY A 5 -30.04 73.80 22.28
C GLY A 5 -28.61 73.29 22.03
N ARG A 6 -28.44 72.00 21.68
CA ARG A 6 -27.37 71.48 20.80
C ARG A 6 -28.11 71.00 19.53
N THR A 7 -27.62 71.10 18.30
CA THR A 7 -26.49 70.35 17.72
C THR A 7 -26.17 70.86 16.29
N ILE A 8 -24.94 70.62 15.86
CA ILE A 8 -24.20 71.12 14.68
C ILE A 8 -24.52 70.36 13.37
N PRO A 9 -24.48 71.01 12.18
CA PRO A 9 -24.08 70.39 10.91
C PRO A 9 -22.95 71.21 10.20
N PRO A 10 -22.43 70.88 8.99
CA PRO A 10 -22.55 69.69 8.15
C PRO A 10 -21.17 69.14 7.66
N SER A 11 -21.28 68.15 6.77
CA SER A 11 -20.33 67.42 5.93
C SER A 11 -19.16 68.16 5.25
N LEU A 12 -18.26 67.31 4.70
CA LEU A 12 -17.20 67.51 3.69
C LEU A 12 -15.76 67.53 4.24
N ARG A 13 -15.17 66.34 4.40
CA ARG A 13 -13.71 66.19 4.37
C ARG A 13 -13.27 65.69 3.01
N ARG A 14 -12.44 66.53 2.40
CA ARG A 14 -11.66 66.34 1.18
C ARG A 14 -10.68 65.18 1.30
N PHE A 15 -10.48 64.54 0.15
CA PHE A 15 -9.30 63.81 -0.30
C PHE A 15 -7.98 64.23 0.37
N THR A 16 -7.25 63.26 0.92
CA THR A 16 -5.78 63.29 0.97
C THR A 16 -5.26 61.92 0.59
N ALA A 17 -4.43 61.89 -0.46
CA ALA A 17 -3.69 60.73 -0.90
C ALA A 17 -2.70 60.29 0.20
N HIS A 18 -2.65 58.99 0.50
CA HIS A 18 -1.53 58.38 1.20
C HIS A 18 -0.97 57.25 0.33
N SER A 19 0.21 57.54 -0.21
CA SER A 19 1.20 56.56 -0.64
C SER A 19 1.43 55.56 0.50
N GLY A 20 1.11 54.30 0.27
CA GLY A 20 1.37 53.19 1.18
C GLY A 20 2.21 52.15 0.45
N ALA A 21 3.50 52.13 0.75
CA ALA A 21 4.43 51.09 0.33
C ALA A 21 3.87 49.71 0.72
N MET A 22 3.77 48.80 -0.25
CA MET A 22 3.40 47.43 0.01
C MET A 22 4.55 46.75 0.75
N ALA A 23 4.30 46.39 2.01
CA ALA A 23 5.18 45.53 2.78
C ALA A 23 5.22 44.16 2.11
N ASP A 24 6.41 43.82 1.59
CA ASP A 24 6.76 42.49 1.10
C ASP A 24 6.73 41.53 2.30
N THR A 25 5.60 40.86 2.51
CA THR A 25 5.48 39.75 3.44
C THR A 25 5.32 38.48 2.63
N THR A 26 6.41 38.02 2.02
CA THR A 26 6.57 36.62 1.66
C THR A 26 6.40 35.77 2.93
N PRO A 27 5.56 34.71 2.93
CA PRO A 27 5.69 33.67 3.93
C PRO A 27 6.94 32.87 3.55
N THR A 28 8.11 33.36 3.95
CA THR A 28 9.30 32.52 4.06
C THR A 28 8.93 31.43 5.04
N ARG A 29 8.76 30.21 4.52
CA ARG A 29 8.76 29.03 5.38
C ARG A 29 10.19 28.89 5.87
N GLU A 30 10.47 29.50 7.02
CA GLU A 30 11.75 29.39 7.71
C GLU A 30 12.18 27.92 7.74
N GLN A 31 13.42 27.71 7.32
CA GLN A 31 14.17 26.52 7.65
C GLN A 31 14.26 26.45 9.19
N PRO A 32 13.86 25.35 9.86
CA PRO A 32 14.41 25.11 11.17
C PRO A 32 15.87 24.70 10.99
N ALA A 33 16.77 25.68 11.10
CA ALA A 33 18.13 25.42 11.53
C ALA A 33 18.03 24.93 12.98
N GLY A 34 18.04 23.62 13.16
CA GLY A 34 17.99 22.95 14.46
C GLY A 34 19.00 21.81 14.46
N GLU A 35 20.25 22.15 14.71
CA GLU A 35 21.24 21.18 15.17
C GLU A 35 20.95 20.87 16.65
N ALA A 36 21.04 19.57 16.98
CA ALA A 36 20.96 18.94 18.31
C ALA A 36 19.57 18.81 18.98
N ASP A 37 18.97 17.62 18.81
CA ASP A 37 18.82 16.69 19.94
C ASP A 37 18.61 15.27 19.41
N GLY A 38 19.62 14.42 19.62
CA GLY A 38 19.58 13.01 19.25
C GLY A 38 18.52 12.23 20.03
N ALA A 39 17.87 11.30 19.34
CA ALA A 39 17.17 10.12 19.87
C ALA A 39 15.65 10.14 20.10
N LYS A 40 14.85 11.21 19.88
CA LYS A 40 13.40 11.14 20.22
C LYS A 40 12.36 11.83 19.31
N ALA A 41 12.60 11.91 18.00
CA ALA A 41 11.50 12.10 17.05
C ALA A 41 11.60 11.02 15.98
N ALA A 42 10.72 10.01 16.04
CA ALA A 42 10.57 9.02 14.98
C ALA A 42 10.63 9.75 13.64
N ALA A 43 11.65 9.44 12.83
CA ALA A 43 11.92 10.12 11.57
C ALA A 43 10.62 10.25 10.80
N GLN A 44 9.99 11.42 10.81
CA GLN A 44 8.70 11.57 10.16
C GLN A 44 8.98 11.61 8.67
N LYS A 45 8.27 10.77 7.91
CA LYS A 45 8.37 10.75 6.46
C LYS A 45 8.29 12.19 5.91
N PRO A 46 9.30 12.66 5.16
CA PRO A 46 9.33 14.01 4.63
C PRO A 46 8.03 14.35 3.89
N LYS A 47 7.54 15.56 4.10
CA LYS A 47 6.36 16.04 3.39
C LYS A 47 6.70 16.15 1.90
N ARG A 48 5.83 15.61 1.05
CA ARG A 48 6.02 15.57 -0.41
C ARG A 48 6.38 16.95 -0.97
N ALA A 49 7.17 16.93 -2.03
CA ALA A 49 7.47 18.13 -2.81
C ALA A 49 6.19 18.85 -3.24
N VAL A 50 6.19 20.16 -3.12
CA VAL A 50 5.11 21.06 -3.46
C VAL A 50 5.17 21.40 -4.94
N SER A 51 4.05 21.28 -5.65
CA SER A 51 3.98 21.65 -7.07
C SER A 51 3.92 23.16 -7.26
N ALA A 52 4.33 23.65 -8.45
CA ALA A 52 4.28 25.06 -8.81
C ALA A 52 2.87 25.66 -8.63
N TYR A 53 1.85 24.92 -9.03
CA TYR A 53 0.45 25.30 -8.83
C TYR A 53 0.06 25.39 -7.34
N TRP A 54 0.58 24.52 -6.48
CA TRP A 54 0.30 24.60 -5.03
C TRP A 54 0.97 25.81 -4.39
N LEU A 55 2.21 26.13 -4.78
CA LEU A 55 2.90 27.36 -4.34
C LEU A 55 2.13 28.60 -4.77
N PHE A 56 1.71 28.65 -6.03
CA PHE A 56 0.88 29.73 -6.56
C PHE A 56 -0.46 29.85 -5.84
N SER A 57 -1.20 28.75 -5.74
CA SER A 57 -2.51 28.75 -5.10
C SER A 57 -2.42 29.15 -3.64
N SER A 58 -1.36 28.76 -2.91
CA SER A 58 -1.18 29.19 -1.52
C SER A 58 -0.98 30.71 -1.42
N LYS A 59 -0.24 31.33 -2.33
CA LYS A 59 -0.01 32.78 -2.37
C LYS A 59 -1.27 33.56 -2.75
N VAL A 60 -1.98 33.09 -3.77
CA VAL A 60 -3.08 33.86 -4.40
C VAL A 60 -4.45 33.54 -3.79
N ARG A 61 -4.58 32.43 -3.05
CA ARG A 61 -5.83 32.05 -2.40
C ARG A 61 -6.30 33.07 -1.37
N GLU A 62 -5.40 33.69 -0.61
CA GLU A 62 -5.77 34.72 0.37
C GLU A 62 -6.29 36.00 -0.30
N GLU A 63 -5.61 36.44 -1.36
CA GLU A 63 -6.03 37.58 -2.19
C GLU A 63 -7.40 37.34 -2.83
N ILE A 64 -7.58 36.19 -3.49
CA ILE A 64 -8.86 35.79 -4.10
C ILE A 64 -9.96 35.71 -3.03
N THR A 65 -9.65 35.17 -1.86
CA THR A 65 -10.62 35.05 -0.76
C THR A 65 -11.06 36.42 -0.28
N LYS A 66 -10.15 37.40 -0.17
CA LYS A 66 -10.48 38.78 0.21
C LYS A 66 -11.35 39.46 -0.85
N GLU A 67 -10.95 39.39 -2.12
CA GLU A 67 -11.73 39.97 -3.22
C GLU A 67 -13.14 39.38 -3.35
N LEU A 68 -13.27 38.05 -3.20
CA LEU A 68 -14.57 37.40 -3.26
C LEU A 68 -15.43 37.75 -2.04
N LYS A 69 -14.85 37.89 -0.84
CA LYS A 69 -15.58 38.35 0.34
C LYS A 69 -16.07 39.80 0.19
N GLU A 70 -15.27 40.68 -0.39
CA GLU A 70 -15.67 42.08 -0.65
C GLU A 70 -16.78 42.18 -1.70
N LYS A 71 -16.71 41.37 -2.77
CA LYS A 71 -17.74 41.34 -3.84
C LYS A 71 -19.05 40.66 -3.41
N SER A 72 -18.99 39.69 -2.49
CA SER A 72 -20.15 38.87 -2.10
C SER A 72 -20.67 39.16 -0.68
N GLY A 73 -20.38 40.34 -0.13
CA GLY A 73 -20.92 40.77 1.17
C GLY A 73 -20.50 39.90 2.36
N GLY A 74 -19.28 39.36 2.32
CA GLY A 74 -18.65 38.62 3.43
C GLY A 74 -18.66 37.08 3.30
N LYS A 75 -19.33 36.51 2.30
CA LYS A 75 -19.33 35.05 2.05
C LYS A 75 -18.54 34.71 0.80
N ALA A 76 -17.40 34.02 0.96
CA ALA A 76 -16.68 33.39 -0.14
C ALA A 76 -16.79 31.87 -0.05
N SER A 77 -17.27 31.23 -1.12
CA SER A 77 -17.34 29.77 -1.22
C SER A 77 -15.98 29.19 -1.61
N LEU A 78 -15.57 28.08 -1.00
CA LEU A 78 -14.34 27.36 -1.38
C LEU A 78 -14.33 26.98 -2.87
N GLY A 79 -15.50 26.66 -3.43
CA GLY A 79 -15.61 26.31 -4.86
C GLY A 79 -15.31 27.49 -5.78
N ASP A 80 -15.73 28.70 -5.41
CA ASP A 80 -15.50 29.91 -6.21
C ASP A 80 -14.05 30.39 -6.08
N ILE A 81 -13.47 30.26 -4.88
CA ILE A 81 -12.03 30.50 -4.65
C ILE A 81 -11.19 29.57 -5.52
N ALA A 82 -11.53 28.27 -5.57
CA ALA A 82 -10.80 27.30 -6.39
C ALA A 82 -10.89 27.62 -7.90
N LYS A 83 -12.09 27.96 -8.40
CA LYS A 83 -12.31 28.36 -9.81
C LYS A 83 -11.53 29.63 -10.17
N ALA A 84 -11.53 30.63 -9.30
CA ALA A 84 -10.77 31.86 -9.52
C ALA A 84 -9.25 31.59 -9.51
N THR A 85 -8.79 30.66 -8.66
CA THR A 85 -7.37 30.31 -8.55
C THR A 85 -6.89 29.58 -9.81
N THR A 86 -7.67 28.63 -10.34
CA THR A 86 -7.32 27.96 -11.62
C THR A 86 -7.35 28.93 -12.80
N ALA A 87 -8.32 29.85 -12.84
CA ALA A 87 -8.39 30.88 -13.88
C ALA A 87 -7.15 31.79 -13.85
N ARG A 88 -6.75 32.28 -12.67
CA ARG A 88 -5.53 33.11 -12.55
C ARG A 88 -4.25 32.33 -12.89
N TRP A 89 -4.17 31.05 -12.56
CA TRP A 89 -3.04 30.21 -12.98
C TRP A 89 -2.98 30.06 -14.51
N ALA A 90 -4.12 29.87 -15.17
CA ALA A 90 -4.17 29.78 -16.63
C ALA A 90 -3.72 31.09 -17.29
N SER A 91 -4.12 32.23 -16.73
CA SER A 91 -3.82 33.59 -17.23
C SER A 91 -2.42 34.12 -16.86
N LEU A 92 -1.65 33.43 -16.02
CA LEU A 92 -0.25 33.82 -15.74
C LEU A 92 0.60 33.71 -17.01
N SER A 93 1.51 34.68 -17.18
CA SER A 93 2.54 34.63 -18.23
C SER A 93 3.52 33.47 -17.99
N GLU A 94 4.29 33.12 -19.02
CA GLU A 94 5.29 32.06 -18.91
C GLU A 94 6.35 32.41 -17.86
N GLU A 95 6.73 33.68 -17.74
CA GLU A 95 7.69 34.16 -16.73
C GLU A 95 7.12 34.02 -15.31
N GLY A 96 5.84 34.37 -15.14
CA GLY A 96 5.15 34.23 -13.85
C GLY A 96 5.00 32.75 -13.46
N LYS A 97 4.71 31.86 -14.41
CA LYS A 97 4.67 30.40 -14.16
C LYS A 97 6.08 29.87 -13.84
N LYS A 98 7.10 30.32 -14.58
CA LYS A 98 8.48 29.90 -14.41
C LYS A 98 9.00 30.17 -13.00
N GLU A 99 8.68 31.31 -12.38
CA GLU A 99 9.06 31.59 -10.99
C GLU A 99 8.55 30.49 -10.03
N PHE A 100 7.31 30.03 -10.19
CA PHE A 100 6.75 28.96 -9.37
C PHE A 100 7.29 27.58 -9.74
N GLU A 101 7.63 27.35 -11.02
CA GLU A 101 8.29 26.12 -11.48
C GLU A 101 9.71 25.99 -10.92
N ASP A 102 10.49 27.08 -10.90
CA ASP A 102 11.83 27.11 -10.32
C ASP A 102 11.77 26.83 -8.81
N LYS A 103 10.83 27.47 -8.08
CA LYS A 103 10.59 27.19 -6.65
C LYS A 103 10.12 25.76 -6.40
N ALA A 104 9.28 25.21 -7.28
CA ALA A 104 8.85 23.81 -7.18
C ALA A 104 9.99 22.83 -7.48
N ALA A 105 10.90 23.18 -8.39
CA ALA A 105 12.10 22.40 -8.70
C ALA A 105 13.08 22.39 -7.51
N GLU A 106 13.24 23.53 -6.82
CA GLU A 106 14.01 23.62 -5.58
C GLU A 106 13.39 22.77 -4.46
N ASP A 107 12.07 22.89 -4.24
CA ASP A 107 11.38 22.07 -3.22
C ASP A 107 11.42 20.57 -3.54
N LYS A 108 11.43 20.21 -4.83
CA LYS A 108 11.66 18.83 -5.28
C LYS A 108 13.06 18.32 -4.92
N LYS A 109 14.10 19.16 -5.01
CA LYS A 109 15.46 18.82 -4.56
C LYS A 109 15.50 18.64 -3.05
N ARG A 110 14.98 19.60 -2.28
CA ARG A 110 14.82 19.49 -0.81
C ARG A 110 14.14 18.18 -0.42
N TYR A 111 12.99 17.87 -1.03
CA TYR A 111 12.28 16.63 -0.74
C TYR A 111 13.12 15.39 -1.08
N ALA A 112 13.83 15.38 -2.20
CA ALA A 112 14.66 14.23 -2.58
C ALA A 112 15.80 14.00 -1.57
N GLU A 113 16.44 15.07 -1.09
CA GLU A 113 17.50 15.01 -0.08
C GLU A 113 16.95 14.54 1.28
N GLU A 114 15.90 15.18 1.79
CA GLU A 114 15.26 14.76 3.04
C GLU A 114 14.73 13.33 2.95
N PHE A 115 14.16 12.94 1.81
CA PHE A 115 13.62 11.60 1.60
C PHE A 115 14.73 10.54 1.54
N LYS A 116 15.89 10.88 0.97
CA LYS A 116 17.08 10.02 1.01
C LYS A 116 17.53 9.81 2.45
N VAL A 117 17.69 10.88 3.24
CA VAL A 117 18.07 10.79 4.66
C VAL A 117 17.03 9.98 5.45
N TYR A 118 15.75 10.20 5.19
CA TYR A 118 14.67 9.41 5.81
C TYR A 118 14.75 7.93 5.45
N LEU A 119 15.00 7.58 4.18
CA LEU A 119 15.17 6.17 3.77
C LEU A 119 16.40 5.53 4.42
N GLU A 120 17.52 6.26 4.52
CA GLU A 120 18.73 5.78 5.20
C GLU A 120 18.49 5.52 6.69
N ALA A 121 17.68 6.35 7.35
CA ALA A 121 17.32 6.16 8.76
C ALA A 121 16.25 5.08 8.99
N SER A 122 15.24 4.99 8.12
CA SER A 122 14.07 4.11 8.32
C SER A 122 14.22 2.72 7.70
N ASP A 123 14.92 2.62 6.57
CA ASP A 123 15.16 1.38 5.82
C ASP A 123 16.59 1.34 5.24
N PRO A 124 17.62 1.31 6.11
CA PRO A 124 19.02 1.24 5.66
C PRO A 124 19.29 0.01 4.78
N ALA A 125 18.63 -1.13 5.08
CA ALA A 125 18.72 -2.33 4.26
C ALA A 125 18.13 -2.12 2.85
N GLY A 126 16.99 -1.44 2.73
CA GLY A 126 16.40 -1.05 1.45
C GLY A 126 17.29 -0.11 0.63
N VAL A 127 17.92 0.88 1.28
CA VAL A 127 18.86 1.79 0.61
C VAL A 127 20.06 1.03 0.04
N LEU A 128 20.66 0.14 0.82
CA LEU A 128 21.79 -0.68 0.37
C LEU A 128 21.39 -1.65 -0.76
N ARG A 129 20.20 -2.27 -0.68
CA ARG A 129 19.66 -3.09 -1.77
C ARG A 129 19.48 -2.29 -3.07
N ASN A 130 19.03 -1.04 -2.98
CA ASN A 130 18.90 -0.17 -4.15
C ASN A 130 20.26 0.25 -4.72
N LYS A 131 21.25 0.55 -3.85
CA LYS A 131 22.62 0.88 -4.24
C LYS A 131 23.28 -0.27 -5.01
N TYR A 132 23.17 -1.49 -4.49
CA TYR A 132 23.74 -2.70 -5.09
C TYR A 132 22.77 -3.43 -6.03
N ALA A 133 21.67 -2.80 -6.46
CA ALA A 133 20.64 -3.42 -7.30
C ALA A 133 21.16 -3.96 -8.65
N HIS A 134 22.29 -3.44 -9.12
CA HIS A 134 22.98 -3.91 -10.32
C HIS A 134 23.76 -5.21 -10.10
N LEU A 135 24.17 -5.51 -8.87
CA LEU A 135 24.85 -6.74 -8.47
C LEU A 135 23.86 -7.85 -8.08
N ILE A 136 22.68 -7.48 -7.59
CA ILE A 136 21.65 -8.43 -7.16
C ILE A 136 21.10 -9.17 -8.40
N PRO A 137 21.34 -10.49 -8.53
CA PRO A 137 20.85 -11.24 -9.68
C PRO A 137 19.33 -11.23 -9.71
N LYS A 138 18.75 -11.02 -10.90
CA LYS A 138 17.30 -11.12 -11.12
C LYS A 138 16.94 -12.55 -11.47
N LYS A 139 15.84 -13.04 -10.90
CA LYS A 139 15.33 -14.38 -11.17
C LYS A 139 15.08 -14.57 -12.67
N PRO A 140 15.38 -15.74 -13.23
CA PRO A 140 15.12 -16.03 -14.63
C PRO A 140 13.63 -15.98 -14.90
N MET A 141 13.27 -15.69 -16.14
CA MET A 141 11.88 -15.57 -16.54
C MET A 141 11.30 -16.96 -16.78
N THR A 142 10.07 -17.23 -16.31
CA THR A 142 9.50 -18.59 -16.41
C THR A 142 9.33 -19.02 -17.88
N PRO A 143 9.27 -20.34 -18.18
CA PRO A 143 9.14 -20.84 -19.55
C PRO A 143 7.96 -20.21 -20.32
N TYR A 144 6.81 -20.05 -19.66
CA TYR A 144 5.64 -19.39 -20.24
C TYR A 144 5.89 -17.92 -20.57
N PHE A 145 6.53 -17.16 -19.68
CA PHE A 145 6.80 -15.75 -19.96
C PHE A 145 7.83 -15.60 -21.08
N ALA A 146 8.81 -16.51 -21.19
CA ALA A 146 9.74 -16.54 -22.30
C ALA A 146 9.02 -16.79 -23.63
N PHE A 147 8.07 -17.74 -23.64
CA PHE A 147 7.15 -17.97 -24.75
C PHE A 147 6.27 -16.76 -25.07
N ALA A 148 5.72 -16.08 -24.06
CA ALA A 148 4.84 -14.93 -24.25
C ALA A 148 5.55 -13.65 -24.72
N GLN A 149 6.88 -13.57 -24.56
CA GLN A 149 7.72 -12.50 -25.10
C GLN A 149 8.25 -12.82 -26.50
N ASP A 150 8.24 -14.08 -26.93
CA ASP A 150 8.73 -14.50 -28.25
C ASP A 150 7.92 -13.81 -29.38
N PRO A 151 8.55 -12.99 -30.25
CA PRO A 151 7.86 -12.26 -31.31
C PRO A 151 7.02 -13.17 -32.21
N ALA A 152 7.51 -14.37 -32.51
CA ALA A 152 6.80 -15.33 -33.36
C ALA A 152 5.47 -15.79 -32.72
N GLN A 153 5.46 -16.04 -31.41
CA GLN A 153 4.24 -16.47 -30.70
C GLN A 153 3.26 -15.31 -30.53
N ARG A 154 3.78 -14.10 -30.28
CA ARG A 154 2.95 -12.89 -30.20
C ARG A 154 2.29 -12.59 -31.54
N GLU A 155 3.02 -12.73 -32.65
CA GLU A 155 2.49 -12.55 -34.00
C GLU A 155 1.41 -13.59 -34.30
N LYS A 156 1.67 -14.88 -34.01
CA LYS A 156 0.67 -15.96 -34.15
C LYS A 156 -0.59 -15.69 -33.33
N ALA A 157 -0.45 -15.23 -32.08
CA ALA A 157 -1.58 -14.86 -31.24
C ALA A 157 -2.37 -13.68 -31.83
N THR A 158 -1.69 -12.63 -32.32
CA THR A 158 -2.34 -11.50 -32.98
C THR A 158 -3.04 -11.87 -34.29
N ALA A 159 -2.41 -12.71 -35.13
CA ALA A 159 -2.98 -13.18 -36.37
C ALA A 159 -4.23 -14.02 -36.11
N THR A 160 -4.19 -14.88 -35.10
CA THR A 160 -5.35 -15.70 -34.69
C THR A 160 -6.50 -14.84 -34.18
N LEU A 161 -6.22 -13.82 -33.36
CA LEU A 161 -7.26 -12.90 -32.88
C LEU A 161 -7.85 -12.06 -34.02
N LYS A 162 -7.00 -11.57 -34.94
CA LYS A 162 -7.43 -10.80 -36.11
C LYS A 162 -8.30 -11.65 -37.05
N ALA A 163 -7.93 -12.91 -37.28
CA ALA A 163 -8.72 -13.84 -38.09
C ALA A 163 -10.08 -14.17 -37.44
N ALA A 164 -10.14 -14.19 -36.11
CA ALA A 164 -11.38 -14.39 -35.36
C ALA A 164 -12.24 -13.12 -35.21
N GLY A 165 -11.83 -11.98 -35.79
CA GLY A 165 -12.52 -10.69 -35.60
C GLY A 165 -12.48 -10.16 -34.17
N ALA A 166 -11.58 -10.70 -33.34
CA ALA A 166 -11.43 -10.31 -31.94
C ALA A 166 -10.47 -9.14 -31.77
N GLU A 167 -10.63 -8.38 -30.67
CA GLU A 167 -9.76 -7.26 -30.34
C GLU A 167 -8.30 -7.72 -30.10
N THR A 168 -7.34 -6.99 -30.66
CA THR A 168 -5.89 -7.26 -30.55
C THR A 168 -5.22 -6.48 -29.41
N GLY A 169 -5.98 -6.07 -28.40
CA GLY A 169 -5.44 -5.41 -27.22
C GLY A 169 -4.48 -6.33 -26.45
N MET A 170 -3.49 -5.75 -25.74
CA MET A 170 -2.49 -6.49 -24.94
C MET A 170 -3.13 -7.58 -24.05
N LYS A 171 -4.28 -7.29 -23.44
CA LYS A 171 -5.02 -8.24 -22.59
C LYS A 171 -5.47 -9.47 -23.38
N HIS A 172 -6.03 -9.27 -24.56
CA HIS A 172 -6.52 -10.35 -25.44
C HIS A 172 -5.38 -11.17 -26.01
N ILE A 173 -4.28 -10.52 -26.45
CA ILE A 173 -3.05 -11.21 -26.89
C ILE A 173 -2.50 -12.08 -25.76
N THR A 174 -2.41 -11.55 -24.54
CA THR A 174 -1.90 -12.30 -23.38
C THR A 174 -2.79 -13.51 -23.07
N SER A 175 -4.12 -13.33 -23.12
CA SER A 175 -5.07 -14.43 -22.95
C SER A 175 -4.88 -15.50 -24.02
N LYS A 176 -4.71 -15.09 -25.29
CA LYS A 176 -4.50 -16.02 -26.40
C LYS A 176 -3.18 -16.77 -26.29
N LEU A 177 -2.11 -16.11 -25.88
CA LEU A 177 -0.82 -16.75 -25.60
C LEU A 177 -0.92 -17.78 -24.47
N ALA A 178 -1.72 -17.51 -23.43
CA ALA A 178 -1.96 -18.48 -22.36
C ALA A 178 -2.70 -19.73 -22.85
N GLU A 179 -3.70 -19.57 -23.72
CA GLU A 179 -4.39 -20.68 -24.39
C GLU A 179 -3.42 -21.48 -25.27
N MET A 180 -2.63 -20.78 -26.09
CA MET A 180 -1.63 -21.40 -26.97
C MET A 180 -0.58 -22.16 -26.17
N TRP A 181 -0.10 -21.62 -25.06
CA TRP A 181 0.84 -22.32 -24.18
C TRP A 181 0.22 -23.57 -23.52
N LYS A 182 -1.04 -23.49 -23.10
CA LYS A 182 -1.73 -24.67 -22.54
C LYS A 182 -1.91 -25.76 -23.59
N ALA A 183 -2.25 -25.39 -24.82
CA ALA A 183 -2.42 -26.30 -25.95
C ALA A 183 -1.09 -26.77 -26.58
N ALA A 184 0.02 -26.07 -26.33
CA ALA A 184 1.33 -26.40 -26.88
C ALA A 184 1.81 -27.78 -26.38
N SER A 185 2.42 -28.53 -27.28
CA SER A 185 2.96 -29.86 -26.99
C SER A 185 4.17 -29.78 -26.06
N ALA A 186 4.57 -30.92 -25.47
CA ALA A 186 5.79 -30.98 -24.67
C ALA A 186 7.03 -30.60 -25.50
N GLU A 187 7.02 -30.89 -26.80
CA GLU A 187 8.13 -30.57 -27.73
C GLU A 187 8.23 -29.07 -27.99
N ASP A 188 7.10 -28.37 -28.16
CA ASP A 188 7.07 -26.92 -28.33
C ASP A 188 7.49 -26.18 -27.06
N LYS A 189 7.22 -26.77 -25.89
CA LYS A 189 7.59 -26.24 -24.57
C LYS A 189 9.05 -26.49 -24.23
N LYS A 190 9.61 -27.62 -24.68
CA LYS A 190 10.98 -28.07 -24.41
C LYS A 190 12.05 -27.00 -24.60
N PRO A 191 12.12 -26.23 -25.73
CA PRO A 191 13.16 -25.21 -25.88
C PRO A 191 13.04 -24.08 -24.83
N PHE A 192 11.82 -23.75 -24.39
CA PHE A 192 11.61 -22.74 -23.34
C PHE A 192 11.93 -23.28 -21.94
N GLU A 193 11.66 -24.56 -21.69
CA GLU A 193 12.02 -25.24 -20.44
C GLU A 193 13.54 -25.42 -20.29
N GLU A 194 14.22 -25.83 -21.37
CA GLU A 194 15.68 -25.96 -21.41
C GLU A 194 16.36 -24.59 -21.21
N LYS A 195 15.87 -23.55 -21.92
CA LYS A 195 16.36 -22.18 -21.73
C LYS A 195 16.17 -21.70 -20.29
N HIS A 196 14.98 -21.91 -19.71
CA HIS A 196 14.74 -21.57 -18.30
C HIS A 196 15.67 -22.34 -17.35
N LYS A 197 15.92 -23.63 -17.60
CA LYS A 197 16.85 -24.44 -16.79
C LYS A 197 18.28 -23.89 -16.84
N GLN A 198 18.75 -23.48 -18.03
CA GLN A 198 20.06 -22.85 -18.21
C GLN A 198 20.13 -21.50 -17.48
N GLU A 199 19.18 -20.60 -17.73
CA GLU A 199 19.13 -19.30 -17.06
C GLU A 199 18.97 -19.43 -15.54
N GLN A 200 18.28 -20.46 -15.06
CA GLN A 200 18.16 -20.78 -13.64
C GLN A 200 19.49 -21.27 -13.04
N ALA A 201 20.24 -22.10 -13.76
CA ALA A 201 21.57 -22.53 -13.32
C ALA A 201 22.53 -21.33 -13.22
N GLU A 202 22.54 -20.46 -14.25
CA GLU A 202 23.32 -19.22 -14.23
C GLU A 202 22.88 -18.28 -13.11
N PHE A 203 21.57 -18.13 -12.89
CA PHE A 203 21.04 -17.32 -11.81
C PHE A 203 21.50 -17.83 -10.45
N LEU A 204 21.46 -19.14 -10.21
CA LEU A 204 21.95 -19.74 -8.96
C LEU A 204 23.45 -19.54 -8.79
N GLN A 205 24.23 -19.59 -9.87
CA GLN A 205 25.65 -19.30 -9.82
C GLN A 205 25.90 -17.83 -9.46
N LYS A 206 25.30 -16.89 -10.20
CA LYS A 206 25.39 -15.45 -9.91
C LYS A 206 24.88 -15.13 -8.50
N GLN A 207 23.87 -15.85 -8.01
CA GLN A 207 23.34 -15.70 -6.66
C GLN A 207 24.35 -16.15 -5.59
N LYS A 208 25.06 -17.25 -5.82
CA LYS A 208 26.14 -17.70 -4.92
C LYS A 208 27.31 -16.72 -4.91
N GLU A 209 27.71 -16.23 -6.10
CA GLU A 209 28.74 -15.20 -6.23
C GLU A 209 28.34 -13.94 -5.47
N TRP A 210 27.09 -13.47 -5.65
CA TRP A 210 26.53 -12.34 -4.91
C TRP A 210 26.50 -12.58 -3.40
N GLN A 211 26.08 -13.75 -2.93
CA GLN A 211 26.08 -14.10 -1.49
C GLN A 211 27.49 -14.12 -0.87
N ALA A 212 28.53 -14.34 -1.68
CA ALA A 212 29.92 -14.29 -1.23
C ALA A 212 30.51 -12.87 -1.21
N THR A 213 29.80 -11.87 -1.71
CA THR A 213 30.29 -10.48 -1.75
C THR A 213 30.16 -9.77 -0.39
N PRO A 214 31.08 -8.86 -0.04
CA PRO A 214 30.97 -8.05 1.19
C PRO A 214 29.74 -7.14 1.18
N GLU A 215 29.27 -6.72 0.01
CA GLU A 215 28.05 -5.92 -0.18
C GLU A 215 26.79 -6.66 0.27
N PHE A 216 26.71 -7.97 0.05
CA PHE A 216 25.61 -8.80 0.55
C PHE A 216 25.63 -8.89 2.08
N ALA A 217 26.81 -9.10 2.67
CA ALA A 217 26.98 -9.12 4.13
C ALA A 217 26.60 -7.77 4.78
N GLU A 218 26.91 -6.65 4.12
CA GLU A 218 26.50 -5.30 4.56
C GLU A 218 24.97 -5.16 4.58
N ILE A 219 24.28 -5.63 3.53
CA ILE A 219 22.81 -5.64 3.46
C ILE A 219 22.20 -6.50 4.57
N GLU A 220 22.70 -7.73 4.77
CA GLU A 220 22.18 -8.62 5.82
C GLU A 220 22.41 -8.05 7.23
N ALA A 221 23.59 -7.47 7.48
CA ALA A 221 23.88 -6.81 8.75
C ALA A 221 22.95 -5.62 9.01
N ALA A 222 22.69 -4.78 7.99
CA ALA A 222 21.75 -3.67 8.09
C ALA A 222 20.30 -4.16 8.33
N ALA A 223 19.87 -5.21 7.63
CA ALA A 223 18.55 -5.81 7.80
C ALA A 223 18.36 -6.41 9.20
N LYS A 224 19.39 -7.09 9.72
CA LYS A 224 19.38 -7.65 11.08
C LYS A 224 19.30 -6.55 12.13
N LYS A 225 20.13 -5.50 12.02
CA LYS A 225 20.09 -4.34 12.94
C LYS A 225 18.73 -3.65 12.92
N GLN A 226 18.14 -3.47 11.75
CA GLN A 226 16.81 -2.88 11.61
C GLN A 226 15.72 -3.76 12.25
N ALA A 227 15.78 -5.08 12.07
CA ALA A 227 14.84 -6.01 12.70
C ALA A 227 14.99 -6.05 14.23
N GLU A 228 16.23 -5.96 14.75
CA GLU A 228 16.51 -5.85 16.19
C GLU A 228 15.96 -4.54 16.76
N GLN A 229 16.21 -3.40 16.11
CA GLN A 229 15.67 -2.10 16.50
C GLN A 229 14.13 -2.08 16.52
N GLN A 230 13.48 -2.64 15.50
CA GLN A 230 12.02 -2.75 15.46
C GLN A 230 11.46 -3.65 16.57
N LYS A 231 12.21 -4.70 16.95
CA LYS A 231 11.83 -5.59 18.05
C LYS A 231 12.00 -4.92 19.41
N GLU A 232 13.05 -4.12 19.61
CA GLU A 232 13.27 -3.35 20.83
C GLU A 232 12.23 -2.23 20.99
N GLU A 233 11.88 -1.52 19.93
CA GLU A 233 10.80 -0.52 19.93
C GLU A 233 9.42 -1.13 20.21
N ALA A 234 9.16 -2.35 19.71
CA ALA A 234 7.93 -3.09 20.00
C ALA A 234 7.91 -3.68 21.43
N GLY A 235 9.07 -4.08 21.97
CA GLY A 235 9.20 -4.60 23.33
C GLY A 235 9.19 -3.53 24.43
N GLY A 236 9.59 -2.30 24.10
CA GLY A 236 9.60 -1.16 25.03
C GLY A 236 8.23 -0.51 25.29
N GLN A 237 7.17 -0.93 24.57
CA GLN A 237 5.80 -0.43 24.78
C GLN A 237 4.96 -1.24 25.78
N GLU A 238 5.50 -2.30 26.39
CA GLU A 238 4.84 -3.04 27.50
C GLU A 238 5.27 -2.52 28.89
N ALA A 239 5.16 -1.20 29.13
CA ALA A 239 5.23 -0.65 30.49
C ALA A 239 4.43 0.66 30.64
N SER A 240 3.18 0.66 30.19
CA SER A 240 2.17 1.58 30.74
C SER A 240 0.78 0.98 30.57
N THR A 241 0.39 0.13 31.51
CA THR A 241 -1.01 -0.26 31.74
C THR A 241 -1.76 0.91 32.37
N PRO A 242 -2.87 1.41 31.77
CA PRO A 242 -3.90 2.11 32.51
C PRO A 242 -4.84 1.08 33.17
N PRO A 243 -5.40 1.34 34.35
CA PRO A 243 -6.14 0.34 35.10
C PRO A 243 -7.49 0.00 34.44
N LYS A 244 -7.84 -1.29 34.50
CA LYS A 244 -9.17 -1.83 34.17
C LYS A 244 -10.23 -1.19 35.08
N GLY A 245 -11.26 -0.61 34.50
CA GLY A 245 -12.53 -0.39 35.20
C GLY A 245 -13.39 0.76 34.68
N ALA A 246 -14.05 0.61 33.53
CA ALA A 246 -15.34 1.27 33.28
C ALA A 246 -16.01 0.66 32.04
N LYS A 247 -17.08 -0.11 32.25
CA LYS A 247 -18.07 -0.40 31.21
C LYS A 247 -18.62 0.94 30.70
N ARG A 248 -18.36 1.31 29.45
CA ARG A 248 -19.13 2.33 28.74
C ARG A 248 -19.79 1.69 27.54
N GLY A 249 -21.11 1.52 27.69
CA GLY A 249 -22.00 1.06 26.66
C GLY A 249 -21.94 1.95 25.43
N ARG A 250 -22.05 1.29 24.28
CA ARG A 250 -22.33 1.89 22.97
C ARG A 250 -23.68 2.61 23.09
N PRO A 251 -23.77 3.94 22.88
CA PRO A 251 -25.05 4.61 23.02
C PRO A 251 -25.92 4.27 21.81
N ALA A 252 -27.06 3.65 22.10
CA ALA A 252 -28.25 3.81 21.28
C ALA A 252 -28.78 5.24 21.50
N LYS A 253 -29.11 5.94 20.42
CA LYS A 253 -30.10 7.03 20.48
C LYS A 253 -31.06 6.91 19.32
N ALA A 254 -32.31 6.77 19.71
CA ALA A 254 -33.49 6.68 18.86
C ALA A 254 -33.90 8.05 18.27
N ALA A 255 -34.53 7.92 17.11
CA ALA A 255 -35.60 8.68 16.45
C ALA A 255 -36.20 9.96 17.08
N ALA A 256 -36.47 10.94 16.20
CA ALA A 256 -37.77 11.62 15.92
C ALA A 256 -37.48 12.72 14.86
N GLY A 257 -37.97 12.69 13.61
CA GLY A 257 -39.33 12.98 13.09
C GLY A 257 -39.17 14.24 12.18
N ASP A 258 -39.85 14.49 11.06
CA ASP A 258 -41.03 13.95 10.38
C ASP A 258 -41.07 14.50 8.91
N GLU A 259 -42.05 14.08 8.12
CA GLU A 259 -42.54 14.60 6.82
C GLU A 259 -41.99 14.08 5.47
N ALA A 260 -42.51 12.89 5.11
CA ALA A 260 -43.30 12.58 3.90
C ALA A 260 -42.97 13.20 2.52
N LYS A 261 -42.62 12.34 1.55
CA LYS A 261 -43.49 12.08 0.37
C LYS A 261 -43.15 10.76 -0.36
N THR A 262 -44.22 10.07 -0.71
CA THR A 262 -44.41 8.77 -1.33
C THR A 262 -44.19 8.74 -2.85
N ALA A 263 -43.68 7.61 -3.38
CA ALA A 263 -44.08 6.91 -4.62
C ALA A 263 -43.08 5.75 -4.87
N GLU A 264 -43.38 4.51 -4.46
CA GLU A 264 -44.00 3.44 -5.27
C GLU A 264 -43.00 2.68 -6.17
N GLN A 265 -42.59 1.46 -5.78
CA GLN A 265 -42.89 0.20 -6.48
C GLN A 265 -42.00 -0.98 -6.03
N ALA A 266 -42.70 -1.97 -5.44
CA ALA A 266 -42.55 -3.43 -5.46
C ALA A 266 -41.16 -4.12 -5.44
N THR A 267 -40.94 -4.89 -4.37
CA THR A 267 -40.02 -6.04 -4.27
C THR A 267 -40.51 -7.26 -5.05
N PRO A 268 -39.60 -8.21 -5.38
CA PRO A 268 -39.69 -9.49 -4.67
C PRO A 268 -38.35 -10.06 -4.15
N THR A 269 -38.42 -10.53 -2.91
CA THR A 269 -37.81 -11.69 -2.23
C THR A 269 -36.57 -12.42 -2.80
N SER A 270 -35.53 -12.45 -1.95
CA SER A 270 -34.61 -13.56 -1.57
C SER A 270 -34.04 -14.52 -2.63
N ALA A 271 -32.71 -14.50 -2.81
CA ALA A 271 -31.82 -15.67 -2.63
C ALA A 271 -30.32 -15.35 -2.92
N ALA A 272 -29.45 -15.98 -2.13
CA ALA A 272 -28.06 -16.35 -2.43
C ALA A 272 -27.00 -15.25 -2.67
N LYS A 273 -26.40 -14.78 -1.57
CA LYS A 273 -25.10 -14.09 -1.55
C LYS A 273 -23.97 -15.13 -1.74
N ARG A 274 -23.31 -15.09 -2.90
CA ARG A 274 -22.10 -15.86 -3.24
C ARG A 274 -20.95 -15.53 -2.25
N PRO A 275 -20.21 -16.52 -1.71
CA PRO A 275 -19.06 -16.26 -0.85
C PRO A 275 -17.84 -15.82 -1.68
N ARG A 276 -17.02 -14.97 -1.05
CA ARG A 276 -15.75 -14.46 -1.56
C ARG A 276 -14.73 -15.59 -1.72
N LYS A 277 -14.08 -15.64 -2.87
CA LYS A 277 -13.05 -16.61 -3.24
C LYS A 277 -11.83 -16.44 -2.32
N SER A 278 -11.61 -17.43 -1.46
CA SER A 278 -10.39 -17.60 -0.68
C SER A 278 -9.24 -18.04 -1.57
N VAL A 279 -8.05 -17.65 -1.15
CA VAL A 279 -6.76 -17.83 -1.80
C VAL A 279 -6.40 -19.32 -1.87
N SER A 280 -5.86 -19.74 -3.02
CA SER A 280 -5.48 -21.11 -3.36
C SER A 280 -4.67 -21.82 -2.28
N ALA A 281 -5.14 -23.01 -1.93
CA ALA A 281 -4.39 -24.01 -1.18
C ALA A 281 -3.15 -24.43 -1.98
N LYS A 282 -2.02 -24.41 -1.29
CA LYS A 282 -0.76 -25.03 -1.70
C LYS A 282 -0.97 -26.55 -1.67
N GLU A 283 -0.73 -27.21 -2.79
CA GLU A 283 -0.78 -28.66 -2.92
C GLU A 283 0.38 -29.26 -2.13
N GLU A 284 0.08 -29.87 -0.98
CA GLU A 284 1.04 -30.56 -0.12
C GLU A 284 1.05 -32.08 -0.41
N PRO A 285 2.21 -32.74 -0.26
CA PRO A 285 2.42 -34.14 -0.64
C PRO A 285 1.46 -35.06 0.11
N GLN A 286 0.77 -35.93 -0.64
CA GLN A 286 -0.18 -36.90 -0.10
C GLN A 286 0.57 -37.95 0.72
N VAL A 287 0.60 -37.77 2.04
CA VAL A 287 0.98 -38.84 2.98
C VAL A 287 -0.11 -39.90 2.94
N ALA A 288 0.27 -41.15 2.69
CA ALA A 288 -0.65 -42.29 2.62
C ALA A 288 -1.28 -42.53 4.01
N ILE A 289 -2.53 -42.11 4.17
CA ILE A 289 -3.34 -42.37 5.37
C ILE A 289 -4.22 -43.59 5.09
N ASP A 290 -4.28 -44.52 6.04
CA ASP A 290 -5.11 -45.72 5.94
C ASP A 290 -6.59 -45.38 5.72
N ALA A 291 -7.24 -46.03 4.75
CA ALA A 291 -8.62 -45.74 4.34
C ALA A 291 -9.63 -45.91 5.48
N ASP A 292 -9.42 -46.88 6.36
CA ASP A 292 -10.28 -47.15 7.52
C ASP A 292 -10.21 -46.01 8.55
N VAL A 293 -9.01 -45.49 8.81
CA VAL A 293 -8.79 -44.36 9.73
C VAL A 293 -9.39 -43.08 9.15
N LEU A 294 -9.34 -42.93 7.82
CA LEU A 294 -9.96 -41.81 7.14
C LEU A 294 -11.49 -41.84 7.25
N ALA A 295 -12.11 -43.02 7.11
CA ALA A 295 -13.55 -43.20 7.28
C ALA A 295 -13.99 -42.92 8.73
N GLU A 296 -13.22 -43.37 9.72
CA GLU A 296 -13.46 -43.06 11.14
C GLU A 296 -13.30 -41.54 11.43
N ALA A 297 -12.29 -40.91 10.85
CA ALA A 297 -12.06 -39.47 10.99
C ALA A 297 -13.13 -38.63 10.30
N SER A 298 -13.65 -39.09 9.17
CA SER A 298 -14.78 -38.46 8.46
C SER A 298 -16.05 -38.52 9.30
N LYS A 299 -16.35 -39.69 9.90
CA LYS A 299 -17.48 -39.85 10.82
C LYS A 299 -17.37 -38.98 12.07
N ALA A 300 -16.14 -38.72 12.53
CA ALA A 300 -15.86 -37.82 13.65
C ALA A 300 -15.77 -36.32 13.26
N GLY A 301 -15.87 -35.97 11.97
CA GLY A 301 -15.69 -34.59 11.49
C GLY A 301 -14.25 -34.06 11.60
N LEU A 302 -13.28 -34.94 11.78
CA LEU A 302 -11.85 -34.63 12.02
C LEU A 302 -10.96 -34.90 10.79
N GLU A 303 -11.53 -35.30 9.66
CA GLU A 303 -10.81 -35.72 8.46
C GLU A 303 -9.82 -34.65 7.93
N ALA A 304 -10.26 -33.39 7.86
CA ALA A 304 -9.39 -32.29 7.41
C ALA A 304 -8.25 -32.01 8.41
N MET A 305 -8.50 -32.20 9.71
CA MET A 305 -7.47 -32.01 10.75
C MET A 305 -6.48 -33.17 10.78
N LEU A 306 -6.94 -34.39 10.50
CA LEU A 306 -6.09 -35.58 10.36
C LEU A 306 -5.13 -35.43 9.17
N ARG A 307 -5.64 -35.02 8.00
CA ARG A 307 -4.79 -34.75 6.82
C ARG A 307 -3.77 -33.65 7.08
N ASN A 308 -4.18 -32.57 7.77
CA ASN A 308 -3.26 -31.49 8.13
C ASN A 308 -2.16 -31.96 9.09
N LEU A 309 -2.50 -32.73 10.12
CA LEU A 309 -1.54 -33.20 11.11
C LEU A 309 -0.58 -34.24 10.53
N ALA A 310 -1.09 -35.18 9.72
CA ALA A 310 -0.30 -36.23 9.09
C ALA A 310 0.67 -35.69 8.01
N GLY A 311 0.33 -34.58 7.35
CA GLY A 311 1.20 -33.93 6.36
C GLY A 311 2.35 -33.10 6.95
N ARG A 312 2.41 -32.91 8.28
CA ARG A 312 3.44 -32.06 8.90
C ARG A 312 4.80 -32.78 8.94
N PRO A 313 5.90 -32.11 8.54
CA PRO A 313 7.21 -32.73 8.42
C PRO A 313 7.71 -33.34 9.73
N GLU A 314 7.40 -32.71 10.87
CA GLU A 314 7.77 -33.24 12.20
C GLU A 314 7.00 -34.51 12.58
N VAL A 315 5.73 -34.63 12.17
CA VAL A 315 4.91 -35.81 12.44
C VAL A 315 5.32 -36.97 11.53
N VAL A 316 5.65 -36.67 10.28
CA VAL A 316 6.25 -37.62 9.34
C VAL A 316 7.62 -38.09 9.83
N ALA A 317 8.47 -37.18 10.31
CA ALA A 317 9.78 -37.51 10.88
C ALA A 317 9.67 -38.34 12.18
N ALA A 318 8.60 -38.17 12.96
CA ALA A 318 8.32 -38.97 14.14
C ALA A 318 7.85 -40.41 13.83
N GLY A 319 7.64 -40.76 12.55
CA GLY A 319 7.31 -42.12 12.12
C GLY A 319 6.00 -42.67 12.68
N LYS A 320 5.05 -41.81 13.06
CA LYS A 320 3.79 -42.20 13.68
C LYS A 320 2.80 -42.76 12.66
N THR A 321 2.09 -43.82 13.03
CA THR A 321 1.07 -44.45 12.19
C THR A 321 -0.19 -43.58 12.10
N SER A 322 -0.97 -43.72 11.01
CA SER A 322 -2.23 -42.99 10.81
C SER A 322 -3.16 -43.07 12.02
N ARG A 323 -3.21 -44.23 12.68
CA ARG A 323 -4.08 -44.49 13.84
C ARG A 323 -3.59 -43.81 15.11
N GLU A 324 -2.29 -43.69 15.31
CA GLU A 324 -1.71 -42.91 16.43
C GLU A 324 -1.97 -41.41 16.25
N VAL A 325 -1.82 -40.91 15.02
CA VAL A 325 -2.11 -39.50 14.70
C VAL A 325 -3.59 -39.18 14.93
N PHE A 326 -4.49 -40.07 14.52
CA PHE A 326 -5.93 -39.93 14.76
C PHE A 326 -6.29 -39.99 16.25
N LYS A 327 -5.69 -40.90 17.02
CA LYS A 327 -5.89 -41.01 18.47
C LYS A 327 -5.41 -39.76 19.22
N ALA A 328 -4.27 -39.20 18.83
CA ALA A 328 -3.76 -37.95 19.40
C ALA A 328 -4.67 -36.76 19.09
N LEU A 329 -5.27 -36.75 17.91
CA LEU A 329 -6.25 -35.74 17.50
C LEU A 329 -7.56 -35.85 18.29
N GLN A 330 -8.05 -37.08 18.55
CA GLN A 330 -9.21 -37.33 19.40
C GLN A 330 -8.94 -36.91 20.85
N ALA A 331 -7.78 -37.26 21.42
CA ALA A 331 -7.38 -36.87 22.77
C ALA A 331 -7.24 -35.35 22.93
N SER A 332 -6.94 -34.64 21.84
CA SER A 332 -6.80 -33.18 21.79
C SER A 332 -8.09 -32.45 21.42
N GLY A 333 -9.24 -33.12 21.36
CA GLY A 333 -10.52 -32.50 20.99
C GLY A 333 -10.53 -31.90 19.58
N GLY A 334 -9.75 -32.44 18.65
CA GLY A 334 -9.64 -31.95 17.27
C GLY A 334 -8.66 -30.80 17.05
N LEU A 335 -7.93 -30.36 18.09
CA LEU A 335 -6.91 -29.31 17.96
C LEU A 335 -5.58 -29.90 17.43
N VAL A 336 -5.17 -29.46 16.24
CA VAL A 336 -3.98 -29.95 15.52
C VAL A 336 -2.66 -29.65 16.25
N ASN A 337 -2.50 -28.46 16.85
CA ASN A 337 -1.25 -28.09 17.52
C ASN A 337 -1.01 -28.84 18.85
N PRO A 338 -2.00 -28.97 19.75
CA PRO A 338 -1.92 -29.85 20.91
C PRO A 338 -1.63 -31.30 20.53
N ALA A 339 -2.30 -31.82 19.49
CA ALA A 339 -2.05 -33.17 18.99
C ALA A 339 -0.61 -33.32 18.45
N LYS A 340 -0.07 -32.32 17.72
CA LYS A 340 1.34 -32.30 17.31
C LYS A 340 2.28 -32.38 18.51
N ARG A 341 2.05 -31.56 19.55
CA ARG A 341 2.91 -31.53 20.75
C ARG A 341 2.88 -32.86 21.49
N ALA A 342 1.73 -33.53 21.52
CA ALA A 342 1.61 -34.88 22.09
C ALA A 342 2.34 -35.96 21.26
N LEU A 343 2.42 -35.79 19.94
CA LEU A 343 3.07 -36.77 19.04
C LEU A 343 4.59 -36.61 18.94
N VAL A 344 5.09 -35.38 18.96
CA VAL A 344 6.51 -35.04 18.72
C VAL A 344 7.25 -34.66 20.04
N GLY A 345 6.53 -34.47 21.14
CA GLY A 345 7.09 -34.01 22.41
C GLY A 345 7.47 -32.52 22.40
N ALA A 346 7.72 -31.94 23.57
CA ALA A 346 8.00 -30.51 23.74
C ALA A 346 9.39 -30.06 23.23
N ALA A 347 10.17 -30.93 22.58
CA ALA A 347 11.56 -30.69 22.22
C ALA A 347 11.79 -30.15 20.78
N GLY A 348 10.72 -29.88 20.02
CA GLY A 348 10.80 -29.37 18.65
C GLY A 348 10.09 -28.02 18.44
N ALA A 349 10.24 -27.08 19.38
CA ALA A 349 9.70 -25.73 19.27
C ALA A 349 10.79 -24.70 19.00
#